data_AF-A0A9N8PAP5-F1
#
_entry.id   AF-A0A9N8PAP5-F1
#
_cell.length_a   1.000
_cell.length_b   1.000
_cell.length_c   1.000
_cell.angle_alpha   90.00
_cell.angle_beta   90.00
_cell.angle_gamma   90.00
#
_symmetry.space_group_name_H-M   'P 1'
#
loop_
_entity.id
_entity.type
_entity.pdbx_description
1 polymer ?
#
loop_
_entity_poly.entity_id
_entity_poly.type
_entity_poly.pdbx_seq_one_letter_code
_entity_poly.pdbx_strand_id
1 'polypeptide(L)'
;MDQVLRLCGAHDVKFTSLLLQVIVRALSETLPNKTSTGNRAGSFIALTVVDLRHLLKNIESDDMACPGPTASFELSSRSKLEDWKDWTNTESESPVWIAARKTTQDLAKCASTLHDQPIGLLSYLSKFRPWMQGEAEKDRDGSYEVSNLGVFDPMASSQEGAWGVESMLFAQPANMTGSCLAFNVVTKKGGDTTISLTWQKGTPDVMEEEEFISRMCQLVTKYLGEVDEHVVGCNDRSVSNQ
;
A
#
# COMPACT_ATOMS: atom_id res chain seq x y z
N MET A 1 -12.05 9.30 -3.31
CA MET A 1 -11.94 7.82 -3.14
C MET A 1 -12.88 7.02 -4.03
N ASP A 2 -14.19 7.30 -4.07
CA ASP A 2 -15.13 6.55 -4.94
C ASP A 2 -14.76 6.55 -6.42
N GLN A 3 -14.14 7.64 -6.89
CA GLN A 3 -13.68 7.74 -8.28
C GLN A 3 -12.45 6.86 -8.53
N VAL A 4 -11.48 6.87 -7.61
CA VAL A 4 -10.31 5.97 -7.64
C VAL A 4 -10.75 4.51 -7.69
N LEU A 5 -11.75 4.13 -6.88
CA LEU A 5 -12.30 2.77 -6.88
C LEU A 5 -13.01 2.43 -8.19
N ARG A 6 -13.75 3.38 -8.79
CA ARG A 6 -14.36 3.20 -10.13
C ARG A 6 -13.31 2.99 -11.20
N LEU A 7 -12.24 3.78 -11.18
CA LEU A 7 -11.13 3.66 -12.12
C LEU A 7 -10.40 2.32 -11.95
N CYS A 8 -10.12 1.91 -10.71
CA CYS A 8 -9.60 0.57 -10.41
C CYS A 8 -10.52 -0.54 -10.96
N GLY A 9 -11.84 -0.38 -10.82
CA GLY A 9 -12.83 -1.32 -11.36
C GLY A 9 -12.83 -1.40 -12.88
N ALA A 10 -12.70 -0.27 -13.59
CA ALA A 10 -12.62 -0.24 -15.06
C ALA A 10 -11.39 -1.01 -15.58
N HIS A 11 -10.29 -0.96 -14.84
CA HIS A 11 -9.02 -1.62 -15.19
C HIS A 11 -8.85 -3.02 -14.59
N ASP A 12 -9.85 -3.56 -13.88
CA ASP A 12 -9.76 -4.86 -13.15
C ASP A 12 -8.57 -4.93 -12.18
N VAL A 13 -8.38 -3.86 -11.41
CA VAL A 13 -7.30 -3.68 -10.44
C VAL A 13 -7.88 -3.46 -9.04
N LYS A 14 -7.15 -3.88 -8.00
CA LYS A 14 -7.49 -3.54 -6.60
C LYS A 14 -6.79 -2.26 -6.16
N PHE A 15 -7.43 -1.50 -5.28
CA PHE A 15 -6.89 -0.24 -4.74
C PHE A 15 -5.47 -0.40 -4.17
N THR A 16 -5.20 -1.46 -3.41
CA THR A 16 -3.87 -1.72 -2.84
C THR A 16 -2.80 -1.81 -3.94
N SER A 17 -3.10 -2.45 -5.06
CA SER A 17 -2.16 -2.60 -6.18
C SER A 17 -1.91 -1.29 -6.90
N LEU A 18 -2.93 -0.45 -7.06
CA LEU A 18 -2.73 0.92 -7.55
C LEU A 18 -1.87 1.74 -6.58
N LEU A 19 -2.14 1.64 -5.27
CA LEU A 19 -1.39 2.37 -4.25
C LEU A 19 0.09 2.00 -4.27
N LEU A 20 0.43 0.73 -4.46
CA LEU A 20 1.83 0.29 -4.63
C LEU A 20 2.51 1.03 -5.79
N GLN A 21 1.85 1.14 -6.94
CA GLN A 21 2.39 1.88 -8.08
C GLN A 21 2.51 3.39 -7.79
N VAL A 22 1.52 3.99 -7.12
CA VAL A 22 1.57 5.40 -6.68
C VAL A 22 2.75 5.65 -5.74
N ILE A 23 3.02 4.75 -4.79
CA ILE A 23 4.16 4.86 -3.87
C ILE A 23 5.48 4.76 -4.64
N VAL A 24 5.61 3.82 -5.58
CA VAL A 24 6.78 3.72 -6.46
C VAL A 24 6.98 5.02 -7.23
N ARG A 25 5.92 5.61 -7.77
CA ARG A 25 5.99 6.89 -8.47
C ARG A 25 6.44 8.03 -7.57
N ALA A 26 5.87 8.13 -6.37
CA ALA A 26 6.26 9.12 -5.39
C ALA A 26 7.74 8.97 -4.99
N LEU A 27 8.21 7.76 -4.68
CA LEU A 27 9.62 7.47 -4.40
C LEU A 27 10.54 7.80 -5.58
N SER A 28 10.06 7.55 -6.80
CA SER A 28 10.79 7.85 -8.03
C SER A 28 10.98 9.35 -8.28
N GLU A 29 10.09 10.19 -7.72
CA GLU A 29 10.21 11.65 -7.78
C GLU A 29 11.02 12.24 -6.63
N THR A 30 10.87 11.70 -5.43
CA THR A 30 11.51 12.24 -4.23
C THR A 30 12.98 11.89 -4.15
N LEU A 31 13.35 10.68 -4.55
CA LEU A 31 14.74 10.23 -4.44
C LEU A 31 15.56 10.64 -5.66
N PRO A 32 16.82 11.10 -5.47
CA PRO A 32 17.68 11.45 -6.58
C PRO A 32 17.99 10.24 -7.47
N ASN A 33 18.23 10.50 -8.75
CA ASN A 33 18.58 9.46 -9.73
C ASN A 33 19.95 8.81 -9.46
N LYS A 34 20.80 9.41 -8.61
CA LYS A 34 22.10 8.89 -8.22
C LYS A 34 22.19 8.89 -6.70
N THR A 35 22.66 7.79 -6.12
CA THR A 35 23.00 7.70 -4.70
C THR A 35 24.23 8.55 -4.39
N SER A 36 24.50 8.78 -3.11
CA SER A 36 25.76 9.36 -2.61
C SER A 36 27.00 8.59 -3.09
N THR A 37 26.85 7.29 -3.38
CA THR A 37 27.87 6.41 -3.94
C THR A 37 27.97 6.41 -5.47
N GLY A 38 27.16 7.21 -6.17
CA GLY A 38 27.19 7.36 -7.63
C GLY A 38 26.42 6.28 -8.41
N ASN A 39 25.83 5.30 -7.73
CA ASN A 39 25.02 4.24 -8.34
C ASN A 39 23.59 4.75 -8.62
N ARG A 40 22.94 4.24 -9.66
CA ARG A 40 21.50 4.48 -9.85
C ARG A 40 20.72 3.68 -8.80
N ALA A 41 19.94 4.36 -7.97
CA ALA A 41 18.87 3.71 -7.20
C ALA A 41 17.79 3.22 -8.18
N GLY A 42 17.96 1.99 -8.66
CA GLY A 42 17.27 1.47 -9.84
C GLY A 42 15.90 0.84 -9.57
N SER A 43 15.70 0.30 -8.36
CA SER A 43 14.52 -0.48 -8.01
C SER A 43 14.14 -0.34 -6.55
N PHE A 44 12.86 -0.55 -6.27
CA PHE A 44 12.26 -0.57 -4.95
C PHE A 44 11.69 -1.95 -4.68
N ILE A 45 11.84 -2.41 -3.44
CA ILE A 45 11.23 -3.66 -2.96
C ILE A 45 10.04 -3.28 -2.08
N ALA A 46 8.86 -3.72 -2.49
CA ALA A 46 7.62 -3.54 -1.75
C ALA A 46 7.30 -4.81 -0.96
N LEU A 47 6.92 -4.65 0.30
CA LEU A 47 6.33 -5.71 1.11
C LEU A 47 4.83 -5.41 1.27
N THR A 48 3.96 -6.32 0.85
CA THR A 48 2.52 -6.21 1.08
C THR A 48 2.07 -7.29 2.04
N VAL A 49 1.47 -6.89 3.16
CA VAL A 49 0.90 -7.83 4.12
C VAL A 49 -0.39 -8.42 3.54
N VAL A 50 -0.52 -9.74 3.60
CA VAL A 50 -1.67 -10.49 3.09
C VAL A 50 -2.29 -11.31 4.22
N ASP A 51 -3.61 -11.18 4.37
CA ASP A 51 -4.38 -11.89 5.37
C ASP A 51 -4.85 -13.26 4.83
N LEU A 52 -4.30 -14.33 5.40
CA LEU A 52 -4.70 -15.72 5.10
C LEU A 52 -5.72 -16.28 6.09
N ARG A 53 -6.21 -15.49 7.05
CA ARG A 53 -7.13 -15.94 8.10
C ARG A 53 -8.37 -16.63 7.52
N HIS A 54 -8.89 -16.11 6.41
CA HIS A 54 -10.05 -16.65 5.71
C HIS A 54 -9.86 -18.09 5.17
N LEU A 55 -8.62 -18.58 5.06
CA LEU A 55 -8.31 -19.95 4.65
C LEU A 55 -8.15 -20.92 5.83
N LEU A 56 -8.00 -20.41 7.05
CA LEU A 56 -7.76 -21.22 8.22
C LEU A 56 -9.07 -21.81 8.75
N LYS A 57 -9.04 -23.10 9.12
CA LYS A 57 -10.19 -23.79 9.70
C LYS A 57 -10.34 -23.44 11.17
N ASN A 58 -11.59 -23.36 11.65
CA ASN A 58 -11.95 -23.12 13.04
C ASN A 58 -11.50 -21.76 13.58
N ILE A 59 -11.40 -20.75 12.71
CA ILE A 59 -11.22 -19.36 13.10
C ILE A 59 -12.42 -18.59 12.57
N GLU A 60 -13.22 -18.05 13.47
CA GLU A 60 -14.35 -17.18 13.17
C GLU A 60 -13.88 -15.74 12.95
N SER A 61 -14.75 -14.84 12.53
CA SER A 61 -14.38 -13.43 12.28
C SER A 61 -14.11 -12.63 13.55
N ASP A 62 -14.66 -13.07 14.69
CA ASP A 62 -14.56 -12.44 16.01
C ASP A 62 -13.40 -12.98 16.86
N ASP A 63 -12.74 -14.06 16.44
CA ASP A 63 -11.56 -14.57 17.13
C ASP A 63 -10.45 -13.50 17.21
N MET A 64 -9.94 -13.24 18.40
CA MET A 64 -8.88 -12.24 18.60
C MET A 64 -7.47 -12.75 18.23
N ALA A 65 -7.39 -13.93 17.63
CA ALA A 65 -6.14 -14.46 17.12
C ALA A 65 -5.76 -13.76 15.80
N CYS A 66 -4.47 -13.53 15.58
CA CYS A 66 -3.93 -13.11 14.28
C CYS A 66 -3.16 -14.25 13.59
N PRO A 67 -3.79 -15.40 13.29
CA PRO A 67 -3.13 -16.49 12.61
C PRO A 67 -3.14 -16.23 11.10
N GLY A 68 -1.99 -16.45 10.46
CA GLY A 68 -1.87 -16.38 9.00
C GLY A 68 -1.53 -15.02 8.36
N PRO A 69 -0.86 -14.05 9.01
CA PRO A 69 -0.25 -12.98 8.23
C PRO A 69 0.89 -13.57 7.38
N THR A 70 0.86 -13.32 6.09
CA THR A 70 1.98 -13.55 5.19
C THR A 70 2.38 -12.25 4.51
N ALA A 71 3.50 -12.26 3.79
CA ALA A 71 4.00 -11.12 3.05
C ALA A 71 4.24 -11.51 1.60
N SER A 72 3.76 -10.66 0.68
CA SER A 72 4.10 -10.71 -0.73
C SER A 72 5.16 -9.65 -1.03
N PHE A 73 6.23 -10.05 -1.72
CA PHE A 73 7.33 -9.17 -2.08
C PHE A 73 7.28 -8.85 -3.57
N GLU A 74 7.38 -7.57 -3.92
CA GLU A 74 7.40 -7.13 -5.30
C GLU A 74 8.61 -6.23 -5.57
N LEU A 75 9.37 -6.55 -6.62
CA LEU A 75 10.44 -5.71 -7.12
C LEU A 75 9.91 -4.80 -8.23
N SER A 76 9.91 -3.50 -7.98
CA SER A 76 9.49 -2.48 -8.94
C SER A 76 10.67 -1.64 -9.40
N SER A 77 10.79 -1.42 -10.70
CA SER A 77 11.76 -0.44 -11.22
C SER A 77 11.30 0.98 -10.96
N ARG A 78 12.23 1.95 -10.97
CA ARG A 78 11.87 3.37 -10.90
C ARG A 78 10.88 3.75 -12.02
N SER A 79 9.78 4.40 -11.63
CA SER A 79 8.71 4.79 -12.54
C SER A 79 9.04 6.10 -13.27
N LYS A 80 8.75 6.15 -14.57
CA LYS A 80 8.93 7.34 -15.41
C LYS A 80 7.62 8.13 -15.49
N LEU A 81 7.72 9.45 -15.69
CA LEU A 81 6.55 10.30 -15.86
C LEU A 81 5.70 9.90 -17.09
N GLU A 82 6.37 9.41 -18.15
CA GLU A 82 5.72 8.95 -19.38
C GLU A 82 4.77 7.77 -19.15
N ASP A 83 5.07 6.90 -18.17
CA ASP A 83 4.25 5.73 -17.84
C ASP A 83 2.90 6.14 -17.25
N TRP A 84 2.83 7.34 -16.67
CA TRP A 84 1.64 7.92 -16.03
C TRP A 84 0.86 8.83 -16.97
N LYS A 85 1.24 8.92 -18.24
CA LYS A 85 0.47 9.71 -19.20
C LYS A 85 -0.92 9.10 -19.38
N ASP A 86 -1.95 9.93 -19.26
CA ASP A 86 -3.36 9.56 -19.44
C ASP A 86 -3.82 8.40 -18.51
N TRP A 87 -3.15 8.17 -17.38
CA TRP A 87 -3.46 7.08 -16.46
C TRP A 87 -4.85 7.22 -15.79
N THR A 88 -5.36 8.44 -15.70
CA THR A 88 -6.69 8.76 -15.16
C THR A 88 -7.84 8.38 -16.10
N ASN A 89 -7.55 8.03 -17.36
CA ASN A 89 -8.57 7.59 -18.31
C ASN A 89 -8.94 6.11 -18.09
N THR A 90 -10.24 5.81 -18.10
CA THR A 90 -10.81 4.46 -17.93
C THR A 90 -10.46 3.48 -19.04
N GLU A 91 -10.11 3.98 -20.24
CA GLU A 91 -9.74 3.14 -21.40
C GLU A 91 -8.22 3.05 -21.61
N SER A 92 -7.42 3.64 -20.72
CA SER A 92 -5.97 3.70 -20.86
C SER A 92 -5.30 2.38 -20.48
N GLU A 93 -4.57 1.76 -21.42
CA GLU A 93 -3.68 0.63 -21.12
C GLU A 93 -2.26 1.12 -20.79
N SER A 94 -2.17 2.10 -19.87
CA SER A 94 -0.88 2.63 -19.45
C SER A 94 -0.03 1.55 -18.76
N PRO A 95 1.31 1.66 -18.79
CA PRO A 95 2.19 0.71 -18.09
C PRO A 95 1.86 0.56 -16.60
N VAL A 96 1.32 1.60 -15.97
CA VAL A 96 0.87 1.60 -14.57
C VAL A 96 -0.27 0.59 -14.35
N TRP A 97 -1.27 0.57 -15.23
CA TRP A 97 -2.39 -0.36 -15.12
C TRP A 97 -1.97 -1.80 -15.38
N ILE A 98 -1.06 -2.03 -16.34
CA ILE A 98 -0.48 -3.36 -16.60
C ILE A 98 0.25 -3.87 -15.35
N ALA A 99 1.09 -3.03 -14.73
CA ALA A 99 1.81 -3.38 -13.50
C ALA A 99 0.83 -3.63 -12.34
N ALA A 100 -0.13 -2.74 -12.11
CA ALA A 100 -1.10 -2.88 -11.02
C ALA A 100 -2.02 -4.11 -11.19
N ARG A 101 -2.36 -4.50 -12.42
CA ARG A 101 -3.12 -5.72 -12.70
C ARG A 101 -2.31 -6.97 -12.38
N LYS A 102 -1.03 -6.98 -12.76
CA LYS A 102 -0.11 -8.06 -12.39
C LYS A 102 0.01 -8.17 -10.86
N THR A 103 0.25 -7.06 -10.16
CA THR A 103 0.30 -7.03 -8.69
C THR A 103 -1.01 -7.54 -8.07
N THR A 104 -2.16 -7.16 -8.64
CA THR A 104 -3.47 -7.65 -8.18
C THR A 104 -3.57 -9.18 -8.29
N GLN A 105 -3.14 -9.74 -9.42
CA GLN A 105 -3.15 -11.19 -9.64
C GLN A 105 -2.17 -11.91 -8.71
N ASP A 106 -0.96 -11.36 -8.51
CA ASP A 106 0.06 -11.94 -7.64
C ASP A 106 -0.40 -11.94 -6.16
N LEU A 107 -1.00 -10.85 -5.69
CA LEU A 107 -1.60 -10.77 -4.35
C LEU A 107 -2.77 -11.74 -4.20
N ALA A 108 -3.66 -11.83 -5.19
CA ALA A 108 -4.78 -12.78 -5.16
C ALA A 108 -4.29 -14.23 -5.13
N LYS A 109 -3.23 -14.56 -5.88
CA LYS A 109 -2.59 -15.86 -5.85
C LYS A 109 -1.99 -16.15 -4.47
N CYS A 110 -1.25 -15.20 -3.89
CA CYS A 110 -0.70 -15.32 -2.54
C CYS A 110 -1.80 -15.56 -1.49
N ALA A 111 -2.90 -14.81 -1.59
CA ALA A 111 -4.05 -14.92 -0.71
C ALA A 111 -4.90 -16.19 -0.89
N SER A 112 -4.65 -17.00 -1.93
CA SER A 112 -5.49 -18.17 -2.25
C SER A 112 -4.99 -19.50 -1.67
N THR A 113 -3.82 -19.52 -1.02
CA THR A 113 -3.19 -20.77 -0.57
C THR A 113 -2.49 -20.62 0.77
N LEU A 114 -2.55 -21.68 1.58
CA LEU A 114 -1.75 -21.82 2.81
C LEU A 114 -0.41 -22.53 2.55
N HIS A 115 -0.19 -23.03 1.33
CA HIS A 115 1.04 -23.73 0.95
C HIS A 115 2.16 -22.74 0.62
N ASP A 116 3.40 -23.17 0.87
CA ASP A 116 4.64 -22.45 0.54
C ASP A 116 4.72 -21.01 1.08
N GLN A 117 4.13 -20.80 2.26
CA GLN A 117 4.16 -19.51 2.94
C GLN A 117 5.49 -19.34 3.72
N PRO A 118 6.25 -18.25 3.50
CA PRO A 118 7.54 -18.02 4.15
C PRO A 118 7.49 -18.07 5.68
N ILE A 119 6.36 -17.68 6.27
CA ILE A 119 6.14 -17.73 7.72
C ILE A 119 6.26 -19.14 8.30
N GLY A 120 5.92 -20.17 7.50
CA GLY A 120 6.07 -21.58 7.89
C GLY A 120 7.52 -21.98 8.12
N LEU A 121 8.49 -21.28 7.51
CA LEU A 121 9.90 -21.55 7.68
C LEU A 121 10.39 -21.25 9.11
N LEU A 122 9.69 -20.38 9.84
CA LEU A 122 10.02 -20.08 11.24
C LEU A 122 9.93 -21.32 12.14
N SER A 123 9.13 -22.33 11.76
CA SER A 123 9.04 -23.61 12.50
C SER A 123 10.35 -24.40 12.50
N TYR A 124 11.26 -24.16 11.56
CA TYR A 124 12.57 -24.81 11.47
C TYR A 124 13.67 -24.06 12.23
N LEU A 125 13.38 -22.89 12.81
CA LEU A 125 14.35 -22.13 13.58
C LEU A 125 14.54 -22.74 14.98
N SER A 126 15.74 -23.27 15.22
CA SER A 126 16.10 -23.85 16.54
C SER A 126 16.24 -22.82 17.65
N LYS A 127 16.64 -21.58 17.31
CA LYS A 127 16.88 -20.48 18.27
C LYS A 127 16.35 -19.16 17.72
N PHE A 128 15.08 -18.86 18.00
CA PHE A 128 14.40 -17.67 17.49
C PHE A 128 15.07 -16.35 17.92
N ARG A 129 15.40 -16.18 19.20
CA ARG A 129 15.97 -14.92 19.72
C ARG A 129 17.32 -14.55 19.06
N PRO A 130 18.33 -15.44 19.02
CA PRO A 130 19.58 -15.15 18.29
C PRO A 130 19.38 -14.87 16.80
N TRP A 131 18.42 -15.56 16.16
CA TRP A 131 18.08 -15.28 14.76
C TRP A 131 17.55 -13.84 14.59
N MET A 132 16.56 -13.44 15.40
CA MET A 132 16.03 -12.07 15.40
C MET A 132 17.09 -11.00 15.68
N GLN A 133 18.02 -11.28 16.60
CA GLN A 133 19.13 -10.37 16.87
C GLN A 133 20.04 -10.21 15.65
N GLY A 134 20.32 -11.31 14.93
CA GLY A 134 21.08 -11.28 13.69
C GLY A 134 20.37 -10.51 12.57
N GLU A 135 19.05 -10.61 12.45
CA GLU A 135 18.29 -9.81 11.46
C GLU A 135 18.39 -8.30 11.74
N ALA A 136 18.46 -7.89 13.01
CA ALA A 136 18.64 -6.48 13.38
C ALA A 136 20.03 -5.91 13.01
N GLU A 137 21.01 -6.76 12.74
CA GLU A 137 22.36 -6.38 12.30
C GLU A 137 22.50 -6.33 10.78
N LYS A 138 21.47 -6.75 10.03
CA LYS A 138 21.50 -6.77 8.56
C LYS A 138 20.95 -5.47 7.97
N ASP A 139 21.33 -5.25 6.71
CA ASP A 139 20.69 -4.25 5.86
C ASP A 139 19.19 -4.58 5.70
N ARG A 140 18.41 -3.51 5.48
CA ARG A 140 16.98 -3.62 5.21
C ARG A 140 16.73 -4.37 3.90
N ASP A 141 15.78 -5.28 3.91
CA ASP A 141 15.38 -6.09 2.76
C ASP A 141 14.19 -5.48 1.98
N GLY A 142 13.53 -4.46 2.54
CA GLY A 142 12.40 -3.75 1.93
C GLY A 142 12.62 -2.24 1.84
N SER A 143 12.17 -1.64 0.74
CA SER A 143 12.13 -0.19 0.59
C SER A 143 10.92 0.40 1.32
N TYR A 144 9.76 -0.23 1.16
CA TYR A 144 8.53 0.18 1.82
C TYR A 144 7.58 -1.00 2.00
N GLU A 145 6.69 -0.91 2.98
CA GLU A 145 5.60 -1.85 3.17
C GLU A 145 4.24 -1.18 3.06
N VAL A 146 3.23 -1.97 2.67
CA VAL A 146 1.82 -1.58 2.68
C VAL A 146 1.04 -2.58 3.50
N SER A 147 0.34 -2.07 4.50
CA SER A 147 -0.60 -2.81 5.36
C SER A 147 -1.97 -2.18 5.23
N ASN A 148 -2.92 -2.92 4.66
CA ASN A 148 -4.25 -2.40 4.35
C ASN A 148 -5.32 -3.21 5.08
N LEU A 149 -6.00 -2.59 6.04
CA LEU A 149 -7.10 -3.20 6.80
C LEU A 149 -8.42 -3.24 6.02
N GLY A 150 -8.47 -2.65 4.83
CA GLY A 150 -9.67 -2.57 4.02
C GLY A 150 -10.73 -1.65 4.61
N VAL A 151 -11.99 -2.06 4.46
CA VAL A 151 -13.15 -1.27 4.89
C VAL A 151 -13.60 -1.74 6.27
N PHE A 152 -13.44 -0.88 7.26
CA PHE A 152 -14.00 -1.05 8.59
C PHE A 152 -15.45 -0.56 8.63
N ASP A 153 -16.35 -1.44 9.05
CA ASP A 153 -17.77 -1.12 9.25
C ASP A 153 -18.06 -0.96 10.76
N PRO A 154 -18.16 0.28 11.28
CA PRO A 154 -18.46 0.51 12.69
C PRO A 154 -19.88 0.05 13.08
N MET A 155 -20.77 -0.19 12.11
CA MET A 155 -22.17 -0.54 12.35
C MET A 155 -22.43 -2.04 12.24
N ALA A 156 -21.46 -2.85 11.82
CA ALA A 156 -21.65 -4.28 11.61
C ALA A 156 -22.03 -5.05 12.89
N SER A 157 -21.65 -4.53 14.06
CA SER A 157 -21.90 -5.15 15.37
C SER A 157 -22.37 -4.16 16.44
N SER A 158 -22.80 -2.95 16.05
CA SER A 158 -23.21 -1.92 17.00
C SER A 158 -24.62 -2.21 17.57
N GLN A 159 -24.76 -2.08 18.89
CA GLN A 159 -26.06 -2.11 19.55
C GLN A 159 -26.74 -0.73 19.46
N GLU A 160 -28.07 -0.70 19.60
CA GLU A 160 -28.80 0.56 19.70
C GLU A 160 -28.22 1.43 20.84
N GLY A 161 -27.89 2.69 20.53
CA GLY A 161 -27.28 3.63 21.47
C GLY A 161 -25.75 3.54 21.62
N ALA A 162 -25.07 2.71 20.80
CA ALA A 162 -23.60 2.68 20.78
C ALA A 162 -22.99 3.99 20.23
N TRP A 163 -21.76 4.28 20.66
CA TRP A 163 -20.98 5.42 20.15
C TRP A 163 -20.66 5.22 18.66
N GLY A 164 -20.89 6.26 17.87
CA GLY A 164 -20.47 6.29 16.47
C GLY A 164 -18.96 6.50 16.35
N VAL A 165 -18.33 5.81 15.40
CA VAL A 165 -16.94 6.08 15.02
C VAL A 165 -16.95 7.17 13.94
N GLU A 166 -16.35 8.32 14.21
CA GLU A 166 -16.27 9.44 13.26
C GLU A 166 -15.18 9.19 12.20
N SER A 167 -13.98 8.88 12.65
CA SER A 167 -12.80 8.65 11.81
C SER A 167 -11.95 7.50 12.35
N MET A 168 -11.04 6.99 11.52
CA MET A 168 -10.08 5.96 11.90
C MET A 168 -8.68 6.31 11.43
N LEU A 169 -7.72 5.99 12.27
CA LEU A 169 -6.30 6.02 11.96
C LEU A 169 -5.72 4.65 12.32
N PHE A 170 -5.06 4.04 11.36
CA PHE A 170 -4.26 2.84 11.58
C PHE A 170 -2.78 3.22 11.40
N ALA A 171 -1.94 2.81 12.34
CA ALA A 171 -0.50 3.04 12.30
C ALA A 171 0.22 1.89 12.99
N GLN A 172 1.36 1.49 12.43
CA GLN A 172 2.27 0.53 13.02
C GLN A 172 3.45 1.26 13.67
N PRO A 173 4.11 0.68 14.70
CA PRO A 173 5.40 1.17 15.16
C PRO A 173 6.41 1.21 14.01
N ALA A 174 7.41 2.07 14.14
CA ALA A 174 8.50 2.11 13.17
C ALA A 174 9.24 0.77 13.14
N ASN A 175 9.47 0.25 11.94
CA ASN A 175 10.08 -1.06 11.74
C ASN A 175 11.57 -1.04 12.10
N MET A 176 11.94 -1.83 13.11
CA MET A 176 13.34 -2.05 13.49
C MET A 176 14.08 -2.86 12.43
N THR A 177 13.40 -3.83 11.82
CA THR A 177 13.86 -4.75 10.77
C THR A 177 12.86 -4.70 9.62
N GLY A 178 13.25 -5.07 8.41
CA GLY A 178 12.33 -5.10 7.28
C GLY A 178 12.34 -3.80 6.47
N SER A 179 11.14 -3.32 6.13
CA SER A 179 10.93 -2.13 5.30
C SER A 179 11.28 -0.81 5.97
N CYS A 180 11.91 0.11 5.22
CA CYS A 180 12.25 1.46 5.70
C CYS A 180 11.02 2.34 5.99
N LEU A 181 10.02 2.30 5.11
CA LEU A 181 8.77 3.06 5.21
C LEU A 181 7.59 2.12 5.39
N ALA A 182 6.63 2.47 6.23
CA ALA A 182 5.40 1.69 6.41
C ALA A 182 4.16 2.53 6.14
N PHE A 183 3.41 2.14 5.10
CA PHE A 183 2.14 2.74 4.71
C PHE A 183 0.99 1.91 5.28
N ASN A 184 0.20 2.52 6.15
CA ASN A 184 -0.90 1.88 6.84
C ASN A 184 -2.22 2.46 6.34
N VAL A 185 -3.10 1.62 5.84
CA VAL A 185 -4.35 2.03 5.18
C VAL A 185 -5.55 1.49 5.93
N VAL A 186 -6.53 2.35 6.17
CA VAL A 186 -7.86 1.97 6.67
C VAL A 186 -8.92 2.84 6.03
N THR A 187 -10.05 2.24 5.65
CA THR A 187 -11.21 2.96 5.14
C THR A 187 -12.38 2.78 6.09
N LYS A 188 -12.98 3.86 6.55
CA LYS A 188 -14.25 3.76 7.27
C LYS A 188 -15.38 3.61 6.26
N LYS A 189 -16.28 2.63 6.45
CA LYS A 189 -17.47 2.48 5.61
C LYS A 189 -18.32 3.76 5.65
N GLY A 190 -18.60 4.31 4.47
CA GLY A 190 -19.35 5.56 4.32
C GLY A 190 -18.59 6.81 4.78
N GLY A 191 -17.27 6.72 4.92
CA GLY A 191 -16.39 7.85 5.28
C GLY A 191 -15.06 7.80 4.54
N ASP A 192 -14.04 8.42 5.13
CA ASP A 192 -12.76 8.62 4.47
C ASP A 192 -11.84 7.40 4.54
N THR A 193 -10.93 7.33 3.57
CA THR A 193 -9.75 6.46 3.59
C THR A 193 -8.58 7.24 4.18
N THR A 194 -8.02 6.72 5.27
CA THR A 194 -6.83 7.27 5.91
C THR A 194 -5.62 6.43 5.52
N ILE A 195 -4.56 7.10 5.06
CA ILE A 195 -3.24 6.51 4.84
C ILE A 195 -2.26 7.18 5.80
N SER A 196 -1.66 6.41 6.71
CA SER A 196 -0.58 6.89 7.56
C SER A 196 0.77 6.35 7.09
N LEU A 197 1.81 7.16 7.25
CA LEU A 197 3.18 6.81 6.92
C LEU A 197 4.04 6.86 8.18
N THR A 198 4.62 5.72 8.55
CA THR A 198 5.47 5.57 9.73
C THR A 198 6.87 5.14 9.31
N TRP A 199 7.90 5.70 9.95
CA TRP A 199 9.30 5.38 9.66
C TRP A 199 10.16 5.49 10.92
N GLN A 200 11.32 4.82 10.91
CA GLN A 200 12.32 4.99 11.96
C GLN A 200 13.27 6.12 11.56
N LYS A 201 13.43 7.11 12.43
CA LYS A 201 14.38 8.22 12.24
C LYS A 201 15.78 7.69 11.95
N GLY A 202 16.45 8.26 10.95
CA GLY A 202 17.76 7.84 10.46
C GLY A 202 17.72 6.77 9.36
N THR A 203 16.56 6.18 9.08
CA THR A 203 16.48 5.05 8.13
C THR A 203 16.43 5.45 6.65
N PRO A 204 15.69 6.51 6.26
CA PRO A 204 15.67 6.92 4.86
C PRO A 204 17.04 7.41 4.34
N ASP A 205 17.98 7.73 5.24
CA ASP A 205 19.32 8.25 4.92
C ASP A 205 19.28 9.45 3.97
N VAL A 206 18.37 10.39 4.26
CA VAL A 206 18.21 11.66 3.56
C VAL A 206 18.42 12.81 4.55
N MET A 207 18.97 13.92 4.07
CA MET A 207 19.33 15.07 4.92
C MET A 207 18.14 15.66 5.69
N GLU A 208 16.99 15.79 5.02
CA GLU A 208 15.78 16.41 5.56
C GLU A 208 14.63 15.40 5.56
N GLU A 209 14.68 14.45 6.50
CA GLU A 209 13.73 13.32 6.57
C GLU A 209 12.26 13.79 6.64
N GLU A 210 11.96 14.80 7.45
CA GLU A 210 10.60 15.31 7.60
C GLU A 210 10.07 15.93 6.30
N GLU A 211 10.92 16.64 5.56
CA GLU A 211 10.56 17.21 4.26
C GLU A 211 10.37 16.11 3.21
N PHE A 212 11.24 15.10 3.21
CA PHE A 212 11.11 13.92 2.36
C PHE A 212 9.76 13.21 2.60
N ILE A 213 9.41 12.95 3.87
CA ILE A 213 8.16 12.29 4.23
C ILE A 213 6.95 13.18 3.90
N SER A 214 7.01 14.47 4.20
CA SER A 214 5.95 15.43 3.83
C SER A 214 5.72 15.44 2.32
N ARG A 215 6.80 15.44 1.54
CA ARG A 215 6.73 15.37 0.07
C ARG A 215 6.13 14.06 -0.41
N MET A 216 6.47 12.92 0.20
CA MET A 216 5.85 11.63 -0.09
C MET A 216 4.33 11.68 0.12
N CYS A 217 3.87 12.19 1.27
CA CYS A 217 2.44 12.33 1.58
C CYS A 217 1.72 13.26 0.58
N GLN A 218 2.36 14.38 0.20
CA GLN A 218 1.83 15.31 -0.81
C GLN A 218 1.68 14.62 -2.17
N LEU A 219 2.68 13.85 -2.61
CA LEU A 219 2.64 13.16 -3.90
C LEU A 219 1.59 12.05 -3.91
N VAL A 220 1.51 11.23 -2.86
CA VAL A 220 0.47 10.19 -2.76
C VAL A 220 -0.92 10.84 -2.80
N THR A 221 -1.14 11.91 -2.03
CA THR A 221 -2.40 12.68 -2.06
C THR A 221 -2.67 13.26 -3.45
N LYS A 222 -1.65 13.84 -4.11
CA LYS A 222 -1.76 14.42 -5.45
C LYS A 222 -2.20 13.37 -6.47
N TYR A 223 -1.53 12.22 -6.54
CA TYR A 223 -1.89 11.17 -7.50
C TYR A 223 -3.28 10.58 -7.21
N LEU A 224 -3.63 10.36 -5.94
CA LEU A 224 -4.98 9.88 -5.62
C LEU A 224 -6.06 10.96 -5.88
N GLY A 225 -5.72 12.24 -5.75
CA GLY A 225 -6.60 13.39 -6.01
C GLY A 225 -6.72 13.81 -7.48
N GLU A 226 -5.72 13.55 -8.33
CA GLU A 226 -5.78 13.80 -9.79
C GLU A 226 -6.97 13.08 -10.44
N VAL A 227 -7.38 11.95 -9.85
CA VAL A 227 -8.58 11.21 -10.28
C VAL A 227 -9.85 12.03 -10.01
N ASP A 228 -9.91 12.77 -8.89
CA ASP A 228 -11.07 13.58 -8.52
C ASP A 228 -11.18 14.88 -9.36
N GLU A 229 -10.07 15.44 -9.86
CA GLU A 229 -10.05 16.67 -10.67
C GLU A 229 -10.45 16.46 -12.14
N HIS A 230 -10.09 15.33 -12.76
CA HIS A 230 -10.37 15.08 -14.19
C HIS A 230 -11.86 14.85 -14.51
N VAL A 231 -12.66 14.42 -13.53
CA VAL A 231 -14.12 14.24 -13.72
C VAL A 231 -14.85 15.59 -13.72
N VAL A 232 -14.36 16.60 -13.01
CA VAL A 232 -14.92 17.96 -13.07
C VAL A 232 -14.76 18.54 -14.49
N GLY A 233 -13.69 18.20 -15.20
CA GLY A 233 -13.44 18.62 -16.58
C GLY A 233 -14.30 17.93 -17.65
N CYS A 234 -15.04 16.87 -17.31
CA CYS A 234 -15.83 16.09 -18.27
C CYS A 234 -17.34 16.44 -18.29
N ASN A 235 -17.79 17.41 -17.47
CA ASN A 235 -19.21 17.78 -17.38
C ASN A 235 -19.59 19.16 -17.95
N ASP A 236 -18.69 19.84 -18.67
CA ASP A 236 -19.05 21.06 -19.41
C ASP A 236 -19.32 20.78 -20.88
N ARG A 237 -20.58 20.43 -21.18
CA ARG A 237 -21.36 20.64 -22.42
C ARG A 237 -22.71 19.95 -22.20
N SER A 238 -23.89 20.59 -22.21
CA SER A 238 -24.29 21.87 -22.77
C SER A 238 -25.64 22.27 -22.16
N VAL A 239 -25.76 23.51 -21.68
CA VAL A 239 -27.04 24.21 -21.73
C VAL A 239 -27.34 24.49 -23.21
N SER A 240 -28.46 23.97 -23.71
CA SER A 240 -29.11 24.51 -24.89
C SER A 240 -30.62 24.54 -24.64
N ASN A 241 -31.10 25.77 -24.51
CA ASN A 241 -32.50 26.21 -24.50
C ASN A 241 -33.44 25.34 -25.35
N GLN A 242 -34.56 24.95 -24.76
CA GLN A 242 -35.91 25.27 -25.25
C GLN A 242 -36.94 25.07 -24.13
#